data_AF-A0A9D5ZXU8-F1
#
_entry.id   AF-A0A9D5ZXU8-F1
#
_cell.length_a   1.000
_cell.length_b   1.000
_cell.length_c   1.000
_cell.angle_alpha   90.00
_cell.angle_beta   90.00
_cell.angle_gamma   90.00
#
_symmetry.space_group_name_H-M   'P 1'
#
loop_
_entity.id
_entity.type
_entity.pdbx_description
1 polymer ?
#
loop_
_entity_poly.entity_id
_entity_poly.type
_entity_poly.pdbx_seq_one_letter_code
_entity_poly.pdbx_strand_id
1 'polypeptide(L)'
;MSEKEKSLFCGVNRVKDAENITELEKKHIPFIMCPDEVKSGEPFEVRIKVGEIPHVMLDGHFIQWIDVYFGESFYARVELTPVVTLPEFSLFLVKGGKHRKSTLRVVERCNLHGQWESIKEITVKE
;
A
#
# COMPACT_ATOMS: atom_id res chain seq x y z
N MET A 1 -20.63 -21.57 18.43
CA MET A 1 -19.46 -20.69 18.33
C MET A 1 -19.95 -19.43 17.66
N SER A 2 -19.94 -18.28 18.36
CA SER A 2 -20.36 -16.99 17.80
C SER A 2 -19.56 -16.67 16.54
N GLU A 3 -20.13 -15.86 15.64
CA GLU A 3 -19.44 -15.30 14.47
C GLU A 3 -18.16 -14.59 14.93
N LYS A 4 -17.04 -15.34 14.95
CA LYS A 4 -15.75 -14.83 15.43
C LYS A 4 -15.26 -13.80 14.43
N GLU A 5 -14.96 -12.59 14.90
CA GLU A 5 -14.33 -11.55 14.11
C GLU A 5 -13.18 -12.13 13.29
N LYS A 6 -13.19 -11.80 11.99
CA LYS A 6 -12.16 -12.23 11.05
C LYS A 6 -10.80 -11.75 11.56
N SER A 7 -9.90 -12.70 11.84
CA SER A 7 -8.52 -12.41 12.23
C SER A 7 -7.86 -11.46 11.22
N LEU A 8 -7.09 -10.48 11.70
CA LEU A 8 -6.31 -9.57 10.85
C LEU A 8 -5.29 -10.31 9.98
N PHE A 9 -4.92 -11.54 10.35
CA PHE A 9 -4.02 -12.40 9.57
C PHE A 9 -4.75 -13.23 8.50
N CYS A 10 -6.08 -13.15 8.42
CA CYS A 10 -6.88 -13.85 7.42
C CYS A 10 -7.08 -12.98 6.18
N GLY A 11 -6.15 -13.07 5.22
CA GLY A 11 -6.20 -12.30 3.97
C GLY A 11 -5.70 -10.87 4.13
N VAL A 12 -6.28 -9.96 3.34
CA VAL A 12 -5.86 -8.55 3.26
C VAL A 12 -6.95 -7.64 3.84
N ASN A 13 -6.56 -6.80 4.79
CA ASN A 13 -7.38 -5.80 5.44
C ASN A 13 -7.50 -4.54 4.58
N ARG A 14 -8.65 -3.87 4.69
CA ARG A 14 -8.99 -2.64 3.97
C ARG A 14 -9.80 -1.75 4.92
N VAL A 15 -9.90 -0.46 4.60
CA VAL A 15 -10.86 0.44 5.26
C VAL A 15 -12.25 -0.17 5.14
N LYS A 16 -12.91 -0.42 6.28
CA LYS A 16 -14.25 -1.00 6.31
C LYS A 16 -15.34 0.06 6.12
N ASP A 17 -15.12 1.25 6.68
CA ASP A 17 -16.02 2.40 6.62
C ASP A 17 -15.19 3.66 6.39
N ALA A 18 -15.37 4.29 5.22
CA ALA A 18 -14.62 5.48 4.83
C ALA A 18 -15.02 6.74 5.61
N GLU A 19 -16.22 6.76 6.20
CA GLU A 19 -16.69 7.89 7.01
C GLU A 19 -16.19 7.79 8.47
N ASN A 20 -15.85 6.57 8.91
CA ASN A 20 -15.46 6.27 10.29
C ASN A 20 -14.15 5.47 10.37
N ILE A 21 -13.08 6.00 9.77
CA ILE A 21 -11.78 5.34 9.75
C ILE A 21 -11.20 5.23 11.17
N THR A 22 -10.96 4.01 11.62
CA THR A 22 -10.41 3.69 12.94
C THR A 22 -8.94 4.09 13.07
N GLU A 23 -8.47 4.25 14.31
CA GLU A 23 -7.03 4.43 14.61
C GLU A 23 -6.15 3.32 14.01
N LEU A 24 -6.62 2.07 14.04
CA LEU A 24 -5.90 0.93 13.49
C LEU A 24 -5.75 1.08 11.96
N GLU A 25 -6.83 1.40 11.26
CA GLU A 25 -6.82 1.66 9.81
C GLU A 25 -5.91 2.85 9.47
N LYS A 26 -6.03 3.97 10.19
CA LYS A 26 -5.20 5.17 9.98
C LYS A 26 -3.71 4.91 10.14
N LYS A 27 -3.32 3.89 10.91
CA LYS A 27 -1.92 3.50 11.12
C LYS A 27 -1.37 2.53 10.07
N HIS A 28 -2.23 1.79 9.37
CA HIS A 28 -1.78 0.67 8.53
C HIS A 28 -2.13 0.81 7.05
N ILE A 29 -3.17 1.59 6.70
CA ILE A 29 -3.52 1.78 5.30
C ILE A 29 -2.37 2.49 4.56
N PRO A 30 -1.82 1.91 3.48
CA PRO A 30 -0.80 2.60 2.70
C PRO A 30 -1.39 3.82 2.00
N PHE A 31 -0.66 4.92 1.99
CA PHE A 31 -1.01 6.14 1.28
C PHE A 31 -0.20 6.24 -0.01
N ILE A 32 -0.90 6.30 -1.15
CA ILE A 32 -0.30 6.28 -2.48
C ILE A 32 -0.32 7.70 -3.05
N MET A 33 0.84 8.31 -3.20
CA MET A 33 1.03 9.62 -3.81
C MET A 33 1.69 9.45 -5.18
N CYS A 34 0.92 9.67 -6.24
CA CYS A 34 1.38 9.67 -7.62
C CYS A 34 0.46 10.56 -8.48
N PRO A 35 0.88 10.94 -9.70
CA PRO A 35 -0.01 11.61 -10.65
C PRO A 35 -1.27 10.78 -10.93
N ASP A 36 -2.39 11.47 -11.15
CA ASP A 36 -3.65 10.82 -11.57
C ASP A 36 -3.61 10.42 -13.07
N GLU A 37 -2.75 11.07 -13.84
CA GLU A 37 -2.50 10.81 -15.24
C GLU A 37 -1.01 10.65 -15.50
N VAL A 38 -0.64 9.60 -16.23
CA VAL A 38 0.74 9.30 -16.63
C VAL A 38 0.78 9.07 -18.14
N LYS A 39 1.93 9.30 -18.76
CA LYS A 39 2.13 9.00 -20.18
C LYS A 39 2.66 7.59 -20.36
N SER A 40 2.15 6.91 -21.38
CA SER A 40 2.53 5.55 -21.72
C SER A 40 4.02 5.46 -22.02
N GLY A 41 4.74 4.61 -21.29
CA GLY A 41 6.18 4.41 -21.49
C GLY A 41 7.09 5.48 -20.90
N GLU A 42 6.56 6.57 -20.32
CA GLU A 42 7.37 7.54 -19.57
C GLU A 42 7.42 7.18 -18.07
N PRO A 43 8.55 7.41 -17.39
CA PRO A 43 8.67 7.20 -15.96
C PRO A 43 7.86 8.25 -15.17
N PHE A 44 7.28 7.82 -14.05
CA PHE A 44 6.64 8.71 -13.08
C PHE A 44 6.98 8.27 -11.65
N GLU A 45 7.04 9.23 -10.74
CA GLU A 45 7.31 8.97 -9.32
C GLU A 45 6.03 8.47 -8.63
N VAL A 46 6.20 7.41 -7.84
CA VAL A 46 5.22 6.95 -6.86
C VAL A 46 5.88 7.06 -5.49
N ARG A 47 5.23 7.76 -4.56
CA ARG A 47 5.62 7.78 -3.15
C ARG A 47 4.59 7.03 -2.34
N ILE A 48 5.06 6.18 -1.44
CA ILE A 48 4.22 5.34 -0.58
C ILE A 48 4.64 5.57 0.86
N LYS A 49 3.65 5.80 1.73
CA LYS A 49 3.83 5.86 3.19
C LYS A 49 2.79 4.96 3.87
N VAL A 50 3.18 4.19 4.87
CA VAL A 50 2.23 3.39 5.66
C VAL A 50 1.66 4.22 6.81
N GLY A 51 0.33 4.39 6.79
CA GLY A 51 -0.41 5.13 7.79
C GLY A 51 -0.41 6.65 7.56
N GLU A 52 -1.61 7.24 7.67
CA GLU A 52 -1.78 8.69 7.88
C GLU A 52 -1.15 9.08 9.22
N ILE A 53 -1.49 8.31 10.25
CA ILE A 53 -0.76 8.30 11.52
C ILE A 53 0.43 7.36 11.33
N PRO A 54 1.68 7.84 11.47
CA PRO A 54 2.85 6.99 11.21
C PRO A 54 2.82 5.70 12.03
N HIS A 55 2.96 4.56 11.36
CA HIS A 55 3.17 3.29 12.02
C HIS A 55 4.51 3.29 12.77
N VAL A 56 4.58 2.61 13.90
CA VAL A 56 5.82 2.47 14.66
C VAL A 56 6.79 1.49 13.97
N MET A 57 8.10 1.71 14.11
CA MET A 57 9.13 0.81 13.59
C MET A 57 10.04 0.35 14.74
N LEU A 58 9.44 -0.34 15.71
CA LEU A 58 10.13 -0.87 16.89
C LEU A 58 10.48 -2.35 16.69
N ASP A 59 11.41 -2.88 17.48
CA ASP A 59 11.83 -4.30 17.42
C ASP A 59 10.64 -5.30 17.47
N GLY A 60 9.68 -5.06 18.37
CA GLY A 60 8.50 -5.92 18.53
C GLY A 60 7.31 -5.58 17.63
N HIS A 61 7.30 -4.42 16.97
CA HIS A 61 6.14 -3.95 16.20
C HIS A 61 6.58 -3.05 15.05
N PHE A 62 6.50 -3.56 13.83
CA PHE A 62 7.02 -2.89 12.64
C PHE A 62 6.34 -3.39 11.37
N ILE A 63 6.46 -2.59 10.32
CA ILE A 63 6.12 -2.97 8.95
C ILE A 63 7.29 -3.78 8.39
N GLN A 64 7.04 -5.01 7.97
CA GLN A 64 8.05 -5.93 7.44
C GLN A 64 8.40 -5.62 5.98
N TRP A 65 7.37 -5.34 5.16
CA TRP A 65 7.54 -5.05 3.74
C TRP A 65 6.36 -4.26 3.19
N ILE A 66 6.59 -3.65 2.02
CA ILE A 66 5.57 -3.01 1.21
C ILE A 66 5.71 -3.50 -0.24
N ASP A 67 4.63 -4.03 -0.79
CA ASP A 67 4.51 -4.50 -2.17
C ASP A 67 3.74 -3.53 -3.04
N VAL A 68 4.19 -3.39 -4.29
CA VAL A 68 3.57 -2.56 -5.31
C VAL A 68 3.15 -3.44 -6.48
N TYR A 69 1.90 -3.28 -6.89
CA TYR A 69 1.28 -4.00 -7.99
C TYR A 69 0.59 -3.03 -8.97
N PHE A 70 0.47 -3.44 -10.23
CA PHE A 70 -0.61 -2.97 -11.10
C PHE A 70 -1.62 -4.09 -11.29
N GLY A 71 -2.83 -3.90 -10.78
CA GLY A 71 -3.82 -4.98 -10.64
C GLY A 71 -3.25 -6.12 -9.80
N GLU A 72 -3.11 -7.29 -10.41
CA GLU A 72 -2.55 -8.49 -9.77
C GLU A 72 -1.05 -8.70 -10.09
N SER A 73 -0.50 -7.94 -11.04
CA SER A 73 0.90 -8.09 -11.45
C SER A 73 1.82 -7.42 -10.44
N PHE A 74 2.80 -8.15 -9.92
CA PHE A 74 3.83 -7.66 -8.99
C PHE A 74 4.88 -6.80 -9.73
N TYR A 75 5.28 -5.69 -9.13
CA TYR A 75 6.26 -4.75 -9.70
C TYR A 75 7.47 -4.56 -8.80
N ALA A 76 7.25 -4.37 -7.51
CA ALA A 76 8.33 -4.10 -6.56
C ALA A 76 7.93 -4.52 -5.15
N ARG A 77 8.95 -4.87 -4.36
CA ARG A 77 8.89 -5.01 -2.90
C ARG A 77 10.00 -4.16 -2.30
N VAL A 78 9.70 -3.46 -1.22
CA VAL A 78 10.72 -2.99 -0.27
C VAL A 78 10.59 -3.79 1.02
N GLU A 79 11.70 -4.31 1.51
CA GLU A 79 11.79 -4.92 2.85
C GLU A 79 12.34 -3.88 3.83
N LEU A 80 11.74 -3.82 5.01
CA LEU A 80 11.99 -2.78 6.00
C LEU A 80 12.57 -3.41 7.26
N THR A 81 13.75 -2.94 7.65
CA THR A 81 14.39 -3.36 8.89
C THR A 81 13.87 -2.51 10.05
N PRO A 82 13.36 -3.10 11.15
CA PRO A 82 12.86 -2.34 12.29
C PRO A 82 13.96 -1.45 12.89
N VAL A 83 13.57 -0.38 13.58
CA VAL A 83 14.44 0.58 14.28
C VAL A 83 15.33 1.45 13.38
N VAL A 84 15.60 1.03 12.14
CA VAL A 84 16.51 1.73 11.21
C VAL A 84 15.84 2.27 9.95
N THR A 85 14.67 1.74 9.59
CA THR A 85 13.88 2.21 8.45
C THR A 85 12.58 2.88 8.89
N LEU A 86 12.08 3.80 8.06
CA LEU A 86 10.71 4.29 8.14
C LEU A 86 9.86 3.52 7.11
N PRO A 87 8.54 3.35 7.34
CA PRO A 87 7.68 2.64 6.41
C PRO A 87 7.19 3.58 5.30
N GLU A 88 8.15 4.20 4.61
CA GLU A 88 7.95 5.17 3.54
C GLU A 88 9.06 5.00 2.48
N PHE A 89 8.70 5.02 1.21
CA PHE A 89 9.66 4.99 0.11
C PHE A 89 9.11 5.61 -1.17
N SER A 90 10.02 6.03 -2.05
CA SER A 90 9.71 6.46 -3.42
C SER A 90 10.32 5.50 -4.43
N LEU A 91 9.62 5.28 -5.54
CA LEU A 91 10.15 4.59 -6.71
C LEU A 91 9.65 5.24 -8.00
N PHE A 92 10.43 5.11 -9.07
CA PHE A 92 9.99 5.47 -10.41
C PHE A 92 9.43 4.23 -11.10
N LEU A 93 8.20 4.33 -11.60
CA LEU A 93 7.56 3.28 -12.39
C LEU A 93 7.40 3.73 -13.83
N VAL A 94 7.44 2.76 -14.75
CA VAL A 94 7.06 2.95 -16.15
C VAL A 94 5.83 2.08 -16.41
N LYS A 95 4.74 2.69 -16.88
CA LYS A 95 3.54 1.96 -17.28
C LYS A 95 3.36 2.07 -18.78
N GLY A 96 3.64 0.99 -19.50
CA GLY A 96 3.34 0.88 -20.94
C GLY A 96 1.97 0.28 -21.22
N GLY A 97 1.57 0.34 -22.49
CA GLY A 97 0.43 -0.39 -23.05
C GLY A 97 -0.81 0.48 -23.32
N LYS A 98 -1.78 -0.09 -24.03
CA LYS A 98 -2.99 0.60 -24.50
C LYS A 98 -4.11 0.71 -23.44
N HIS A 99 -3.85 0.25 -22.21
CA HIS A 99 -4.83 0.30 -21.13
C HIS A 99 -4.97 1.72 -20.61
N ARG A 100 -6.06 2.40 -20.99
CA ARG A 100 -6.34 3.79 -20.57
C ARG A 100 -6.49 3.97 -19.06
N LYS A 101 -6.87 2.93 -18.33
CA LYS A 101 -6.98 2.92 -16.86
C LYS A 101 -6.16 1.77 -16.30
N SER A 102 -5.46 2.03 -15.20
CA SER A 102 -4.72 1.02 -14.47
C SER A 102 -4.85 1.26 -12.96
N THR A 103 -4.95 0.18 -12.19
CA THR A 103 -5.07 0.26 -10.73
C THR A 103 -3.73 -0.03 -10.10
N LEU A 104 -3.08 1.01 -9.58
CA LEU A 104 -1.94 0.86 -8.68
C LEU A 104 -2.48 0.31 -7.36
N ARG A 105 -1.89 -0.77 -6.87
CA ARG A 105 -2.31 -1.47 -5.67
C ARG A 105 -1.10 -1.67 -4.79
N VAL A 106 -1.21 -1.24 -3.54
CA VAL A 106 -0.12 -1.31 -2.56
C VAL A 106 -0.58 -2.15 -1.40
N VAL A 107 0.25 -3.12 -1.01
CA VAL A 107 0.00 -3.99 0.15
C VAL A 107 1.17 -3.87 1.09
N GLU A 108 0.90 -3.62 2.37
CA GLU A 108 1.92 -3.66 3.42
C GLU A 108 1.70 -4.88 4.33
N ARG A 109 2.75 -5.27 5.05
CA ARG A 109 2.68 -6.29 6.10
C ARG A 109 3.21 -5.76 7.43
N CYS A 110 2.31 -5.56 8.39
CA CYS A 110 2.68 -5.42 9.79
C CYS A 110 2.86 -6.80 10.43
N ASN A 111 3.91 -6.97 11.24
CA ASN A 111 4.20 -8.23 11.92
C ASN A 111 3.08 -8.64 12.91
N LEU A 112 2.36 -7.68 13.51
CA LEU A 112 1.30 -7.90 14.50
C LEU A 112 -0.12 -7.75 13.96
N HIS A 113 -0.33 -6.97 12.90
CA HIS A 113 -1.67 -6.55 12.47
C HIS A 113 -2.07 -7.00 11.07
N GLY A 114 -1.42 -8.01 10.50
CA GLY A 114 -1.88 -8.56 9.22
C GLY A 114 -1.29 -7.85 8.01
N GLN A 115 -1.99 -7.96 6.88
CA GLN A 115 -1.67 -7.25 5.64
C GLN A 115 -2.74 -6.19 5.39
N TRP A 116 -2.34 -5.02 4.91
CA TRP A 116 -3.28 -3.93 4.61
C TRP A 116 -3.06 -3.40 3.21
N GLU A 117 -4.16 -3.01 2.56
CA GLU A 117 -4.14 -2.59 1.16
C GLU A 117 -4.82 -1.25 0.94
N SER A 118 -4.24 -0.49 0.02
CA SER A 118 -4.90 0.60 -0.68
C SER A 118 -4.73 0.44 -2.19
N ILE A 119 -5.65 1.07 -2.93
CA ILE A 119 -5.60 1.13 -4.39
C ILE A 119 -5.76 2.57 -4.83
N LYS A 120 -5.13 2.90 -5.97
CA LYS A 120 -5.30 4.15 -6.68
C LYS A 120 -5.44 3.87 -8.17
N GLU A 121 -6.54 4.32 -8.77
CA GLU A 121 -6.67 4.29 -10.23
C GLU A 121 -5.84 5.44 -10.83
N ILE A 122 -5.11 5.14 -11.89
CA ILE A 122 -4.41 6.12 -12.72
C ILE A 122 -4.84 5.99 -14.17
N THR A 123 -4.84 7.10 -14.88
CA THR A 123 -5.11 7.17 -16.32
C THR A 123 -3.79 7.12 -17.08
N VAL A 124 -3.69 6.25 -18.09
CA VAL A 124 -2.52 6.17 -18.97
C VAL A 124 -2.89 6.82 -20.30
N LYS A 125 -2.22 7.93 -20.61
CA LYS A 125 -2.34 8.65 -21.88
C LYS A 125 -1.31 8.16 -22.88
N GLU A 126 -1.68 8.17 -24.16
CA GLU A 126 -0.74 7.92 -25.25
C GLU A 126 0.28 9.05 -25.40
#